data_AF-A0A927PAV2-F1
#
_entry.id   AF-A0A927PAV2-F1
#
_cell.length_a   1.000
_cell.length_b   1.000
_cell.length_c   1.000
_cell.angle_alpha   90.00
_cell.angle_beta   90.00
_cell.angle_gamma   90.00
#
_symmetry.space_group_name_H-M   'P 1'
#
loop_
_entity.id
_entity.type
_entity.pdbx_description
1 polymer ?
#
loop_
_entity_poly.entity_id
_entity_poly.type
_entity_poly.pdbx_seq_one_letter_code
_entity_poly.pdbx_strand_id
1 'polypeptide(L)' 'MKLENAELKHIERIVAISKAAFDSDINVGASEPDAPPDYDSIAWHIQMKNEGHLLQAVID' A
#
# COMPACT_ATOMS: atom_id res chain seq x y z
N MET A 1 0.99 12.65 -14.81
CA MET A 1 1.01 11.73 -13.65
C MET A 1 2.42 11.72 -13.11
N LYS A 2 2.58 11.95 -11.82
CA LYS A 2 3.87 11.91 -11.11
C LYS A 2 3.74 11.08 -9.84
N LEU A 3 4.88 10.60 -9.33
CA LEU A 3 4.98 9.96 -8.03
C LEU A 3 5.54 10.97 -7.03
N GLU A 4 4.94 11.00 -5.84
CA GLU A 4 5.40 11.80 -4.72
C GLU A 4 5.29 10.99 -3.42
N ASN A 5 5.96 11.44 -2.36
CA ASN A 5 5.83 10.77 -1.06
C ASN A 5 4.37 10.77 -0.61
N ALA A 6 3.90 9.66 -0.06
CA ALA A 6 2.51 9.53 0.35
C ALA A 6 2.14 10.55 1.42
N GLU A 7 0.92 11.08 1.36
CA GLU A 7 0.40 11.99 2.38
C GLU A 7 -0.30 11.24 3.50
N LEU A 8 -0.16 11.74 4.75
CA LEU A 8 -0.82 11.12 5.92
C LEU A 8 -2.34 11.03 5.75
N LYS A 9 -2.96 12.04 5.12
CA LYS A 9 -4.41 12.07 4.87
C LYS A 9 -4.90 10.95 3.95
N HIS A 10 -4.01 10.30 3.20
CA HIS A 10 -4.35 9.22 2.27
C HIS A 10 -4.01 7.82 2.82
N ILE A 11 -3.38 7.70 4.00
CA ILE A 11 -2.84 6.42 4.49
C ILE A 11 -3.90 5.32 4.58
N GLU A 12 -5.07 5.61 5.16
CA GLU A 12 -6.14 4.61 5.27
C GLU A 12 -6.58 4.08 3.90
N ARG A 13 -6.66 4.97 2.91
CA ARG A 13 -7.01 4.60 1.53
C ARG A 13 -5.91 3.77 0.88
N ILE A 14 -4.65 4.14 1.09
CA ILE A 14 -3.50 3.41 0.56
C ILE A 14 -3.45 2.00 1.16
N VAL A 15 -3.63 1.85 2.48
CA VAL A 15 -3.68 0.56 3.17
C VAL A 15 -4.79 -0.32 2.58
N ALA A 16 -5.98 0.24 2.36
CA ALA A 16 -7.08 -0.50 1.74
C ALA A 16 -6.77 -0.94 0.30
N ILE A 17 -6.05 -0.13 -0.47
CA ILE A 17 -5.60 -0.48 -1.83
C ILE A 17 -4.54 -1.59 -1.78
N SER A 18 -3.51 -1.44 -0.93
CA SER A 18 -2.48 -2.47 -0.72
C SER A 18 -3.12 -3.79 -0.34
N LYS A 19 -4.01 -3.80 0.65
CA LYS A 19 -4.72 -4.99 1.08
C LYS A 19 -5.46 -5.66 -0.07
N ALA A 20 -6.28 -4.89 -0.79
CA ALA A 20 -7.05 -5.42 -1.90
C ALA A 20 -6.17 -5.96 -3.04
N ALA A 21 -5.02 -5.34 -3.29
CA ALA A 21 -4.07 -5.80 -4.32
C ALA A 21 -3.49 -7.17 -3.93
N PHE A 22 -2.91 -7.30 -2.74
CA PHE A 22 -2.32 -8.56 -2.28
C PHE A 22 -3.36 -9.67 -2.07
N ASP A 23 -4.52 -9.34 -1.50
CA ASP A 23 -5.62 -10.31 -1.33
C ASP A 23 -6.13 -10.82 -2.69
N SER A 24 -5.92 -10.08 -3.78
CA SER A 24 -6.38 -10.49 -5.10
C SER A 24 -5.47 -11.50 -5.80
N ASP A 25 -4.25 -11.72 -5.32
CA ASP A 25 -3.30 -12.66 -5.92
C ASP A 25 -3.83 -14.10 -5.93
N ILE A 26 -4.66 -14.46 -4.95
CA ILE A 26 -5.33 -15.77 -4.91
C ILE A 26 -6.26 -15.98 -6.12
N ASN A 27 -6.82 -14.90 -6.67
CA ASN A 27 -7.73 -14.97 -7.81
C ASN A 27 -6.99 -15.28 -9.12
N VAL A 28 -5.68 -15.09 -9.14
CA VAL A 28 -4.81 -15.41 -10.29
C VAL A 28 -3.95 -16.65 -10.04
N GLY A 29 -4.22 -17.41 -8.98
CA GLY A 29 -3.65 -18.74 -8.74
C GLY A 29 -2.57 -18.81 -7.65
N ALA A 30 -2.34 -17.75 -6.88
CA ALA A 30 -1.51 -17.83 -5.68
C ALA A 30 -2.20 -18.69 -4.60
N SER A 31 -1.42 -19.44 -3.82
CA SER A 31 -1.94 -20.25 -2.71
C SER A 31 -2.35 -19.42 -1.50
N GLU A 32 -1.74 -18.25 -1.34
CA GLU A 32 -1.96 -17.27 -0.28
C GLU A 32 -1.55 -15.88 -0.79
N PRO A 33 -1.97 -14.78 -0.13
CA PRO A 33 -1.49 -13.43 -0.48
C PRO A 33 0.03 -13.35 -0.37
N ASP A 34 0.73 -13.00 -1.46
CA ASP A 34 2.20 -12.83 -1.48
C ASP A 34 2.58 -11.43 -0.97
N ALA A 35 2.24 -11.17 0.29
CA ALA A 35 2.27 -9.85 0.90
C ALA A 35 3.33 -9.76 2.02
N PRO A 36 3.88 -8.56 2.29
CA PRO A 36 4.63 -8.31 3.51
C PRO A 36 3.79 -8.64 4.76
N PRO A 37 4.38 -9.09 5.88
CA PRO A 37 3.63 -9.48 7.08
C PRO A 37 2.64 -8.43 7.62
N ASP A 38 2.90 -7.14 7.39
CA ASP A 38 2.11 -6.01 7.89
C ASP A 38 1.44 -5.19 6.77
N TYR A 39 1.14 -5.81 5.62
CA TYR A 39 0.58 -5.13 4.44
C TYR A 39 -0.82 -4.52 4.62
N ASP A 40 -1.54 -4.83 5.70
CA ASP A 40 -2.80 -4.20 6.08
C ASP A 40 -2.71 -3.31 7.34
N SER A 41 -1.48 -3.09 7.84
CA SER A 41 -1.22 -2.26 9.01
C SER A 41 -1.05 -0.78 8.66
N ILE A 42 -1.90 0.08 9.23
CA ILE A 42 -1.77 1.53 9.15
C ILE A 42 -0.42 2.00 9.73
N ALA A 43 0.00 1.42 10.86
CA ALA A 43 1.24 1.83 11.53
C ALA A 43 2.46 1.56 10.65
N TRP A 44 2.49 0.39 9.99
CA TRP A 44 3.55 0.03 9.06
C TRP A 44 3.58 0.97 7.84
N HIS A 45 2.43 1.31 7.27
CA HIS A 45 2.36 2.27 6.15
C HIS A 45 2.80 3.69 6.56
N ILE A 46 2.49 4.13 7.78
CA ILE A 46 3.00 5.41 8.32
C ILE A 46 4.53 5.37 8.44
N GLN A 47 5.09 4.26 8.92
CA GLN A 47 6.54 4.09 8.97
C GLN A 47 7.16 4.15 7.57
N MET A 48 6.65 3.37 6.61
CA MET A 48 7.12 3.39 5.22
C MET A 48 7.06 4.80 4.61
N LYS A 49 5.98 5.56 4.88
CA LYS A 49 5.85 6.97 4.46
C LYS A 49 6.91 7.87 5.10
N ASN A 50 7.20 7.69 6.38
CA ASN A 50 8.18 8.51 7.11
C ASN A 50 9.62 8.21 6.71
N GLU A 51 9.89 6.96 6.30
CA GLU A 51 11.17 6.53 5.74
C GLU A 51 11.32 6.88 4.25
N GLY A 52 10.27 7.38 3.60
CA GLY A 52 10.27 7.75 2.17
C GLY A 52 10.13 6.56 1.21
N HIS A 53 9.60 5.44 1.70
CA HIS A 53 9.38 4.19 0.97
C HIS A 53 7.95 4.03 0.43
N LEU A 54 7.00 4.86 0.89
CA LEU A 54 5.61 4.83 0.41
C LEU A 54 5.33 6.02 -0.50
N LEU A 55 5.04 5.76 -1.78
CA LEU A 55 4.72 6.78 -2.78
C LEU A 55 3.25 6.74 -3.18
N GLN A 56 2.70 7.89 -3.56
CA GLN A 56 1.38 8.01 -4.17
C GLN A 56 1.50 8.56 -5.59
N ALA A 57 0.64 8.07 -6.49
CA ALA A 57 0.50 8.64 -7.83
C ALA A 57 -0.50 9.79 -7.81
N VAL A 58 -0.12 10.94 -8.38
CA VAL A 58 -1.00 12.10 -8.52
C VAL A 58 -1.10 12.53 -9.99
N ILE A 59 -2.26 13.06 -10.37
CA ILE A 59 -2.50 13.67 -11.68
C ILE A 59 -2.28 15.17 -11.52
N ASP A 60 -1.46 15.74 -12.40
CA ASP A 60 -1.21 17.18 -12.49
C ASP A 60 -2.32 17.89 -13.27
#